data_AF-A0A4R4EAU8-F1
#
_entry.id   AF-A0A4R4EAU8-F1
#
_cell.length_a   1.000
_cell.length_b   1.000
_cell.length_c   1.000
_cell.angle_alpha   90.00
_cell.angle_beta   90.00
_cell.angle_gamma   90.00
#
_symmetry.space_group_name_H-M   'P 1'
#
loop_
_entity.id
_entity.type
_entity.pdbx_description
1 polymer ?
#
loop_
_entity_poly.entity_id
_entity_poly.type
_entity_poly.pdbx_seq_one_letter_code
_entity_poly.pdbx_strand_id
1 'polypeptide(L)'
;MHQHILIRTNRLTNGLFAVLALLVFANFLISLPYLHRTAEIHGLARLLSLDGERNLPTAYNVFLLLADAVLLFVIAARAIRGRLVESLGWLTLSIGFVCMAMDEAWTIHEDLIGPMRQRLGAGHLGLLYNAWILPGIAVAGLIGLAYLRFLKALPRPTRIGFVLSAFIYLSGALGVEAIDGSYFEAHGNNFTYKVLTMVEEGLEMGGLILFCRYLLQYIRSQCDSVQFTFSDAVPEPKLKKVKEPATIRRIPGLEARPDERIILPADHRRQPE
;
A
#
# COMPACT_ATOMS: atom_id res chain seq x y z
N MET A 1 0.72 -6.63 29.51
CA MET A 1 1.58 -5.43 29.45
C MET A 1 1.25 -4.71 28.13
N HIS A 2 0.36 -3.71 28.17
CA HIS A 2 -0.09 -3.03 26.95
C HIS A 2 0.97 -2.02 26.51
N GLN A 3 1.70 -2.34 25.44
CA GLN A 3 2.60 -1.38 24.81
C GLN A 3 1.78 -0.45 23.89
N HIS A 4 1.78 0.84 24.20
CA HIS A 4 1.12 1.85 23.38
C HIS A 4 2.08 2.32 22.29
N ILE A 5 1.91 1.84 21.06
CA ILE A 5 2.63 2.38 19.89
C ILE A 5 1.91 3.66 19.45
N LEU A 6 2.30 4.80 20.01
CA LEU A 6 1.89 6.12 19.52
C LEU A 6 2.70 6.43 18.25
N ILE A 7 2.15 6.11 17.07
CA ILE A 7 2.76 6.50 15.79
C ILE A 7 2.66 8.02 15.66
N ARG A 8 3.77 8.72 15.93
CA ARG A 8 3.88 10.15 15.65
C ARG A 8 4.02 10.33 14.13
N THR A 9 2.97 10.85 13.48
CA THR A 9 2.91 11.09 12.02
C THR A 9 4.20 11.68 11.46
N ASN A 10 4.75 12.71 12.12
CA ASN A 10 6.00 13.36 11.69
C ASN A 10 7.21 12.42 11.69
N ARG A 11 7.34 11.52 12.68
CA ARG A 11 8.49 10.60 12.74
C ARG A 11 8.43 9.57 11.62
N LEU A 12 7.23 9.03 11.35
CA LEU A 12 7.02 8.09 10.25
C LEU A 12 7.34 8.74 8.90
N THR A 13 6.74 9.91 8.62
CA THR A 13 6.94 10.60 7.34
C THR A 13 8.38 11.05 7.13
N ASN A 14 9.05 11.50 8.20
CA ASN A 14 10.47 11.85 8.12
C ASN A 14 11.34 10.62 7.86
N GLY A 15 11.00 9.46 8.42
CA GLY A 15 11.68 8.20 8.13
C GLY A 15 11.52 7.80 6.66
N LEU A 16 10.31 7.94 6.10
CA LEU A 16 10.07 7.69 4.68
C LEU A 16 10.88 8.64 3.80
N PHE A 17 10.86 9.96 4.06
CA PHE A 17 11.69 10.91 3.32
C PHE A 17 13.20 10.65 3.46
N ALA A 18 13.66 10.15 4.60
CA ALA A 18 15.07 9.77 4.78
C ALA A 18 15.45 8.57 3.90
N VAL A 19 14.57 7.58 3.76
CA VAL A 19 14.77 6.45 2.84
C VAL A 19 14.80 6.94 1.40
N LEU A 20 13.84 7.78 1.00
CA LEU A 20 13.84 8.39 -0.34
C LEU A 20 15.15 9.16 -0.63
N ALA A 21 15.58 10.02 0.29
CA ALA A 21 16.82 10.78 0.14
C ALA A 21 18.05 9.87 0.02
N LEU A 22 18.07 8.75 0.75
CA LEU A 22 19.14 7.77 0.66
C LEU A 22 19.14 7.06 -0.70
N LEU A 23 17.96 6.68 -1.23
CA LEU A 23 17.83 6.04 -2.54
C LEU A 23 18.29 6.98 -3.66
N VAL A 24 17.82 8.23 -3.65
CA VAL A 24 18.23 9.26 -4.64
C VAL A 24 19.74 9.50 -4.55
N PHE A 25 20.29 9.64 -3.34
CA PHE A 25 21.72 9.85 -3.15
C PHE A 25 22.55 8.64 -3.63
N ALA A 26 22.11 7.42 -3.33
CA ALA A 26 22.77 6.20 -3.79
C ALA A 26 22.74 6.10 -5.33
N ASN A 27 21.60 6.37 -5.96
CA ASN A 27 21.48 6.38 -7.41
C ASN A 27 22.35 7.46 -8.06
N PHE A 28 22.44 8.65 -7.44
CA PHE A 28 23.33 9.73 -7.89
C PHE A 28 24.79 9.28 -7.88
N LEU A 29 25.27 8.70 -6.77
CA LEU A 29 26.64 8.21 -6.65
C LEU A 29 26.95 7.18 -7.73
N ILE A 30 26.08 6.19 -7.90
CA ILE A 30 26.26 5.12 -8.89
C ILE A 30 26.23 5.67 -10.32
N SER A 31 25.46 6.72 -10.57
CA SER A 31 25.36 7.36 -11.88
C SER A 31 26.61 8.15 -12.27
N LEU A 32 27.56 8.37 -11.36
CA LEU A 32 28.80 9.07 -11.68
C LEU A 32 29.64 8.27 -12.70
N PRO A 33 30.10 8.90 -13.81
CA PRO A 33 30.74 8.19 -14.92
C PRO A 33 31.98 7.38 -14.52
N TYR A 34 32.68 7.81 -13.48
CA TYR A 34 33.96 7.23 -13.06
C TYR A 34 33.82 5.90 -12.31
N LEU A 35 32.62 5.55 -11.84
CA LEU A 35 32.39 4.38 -10.99
C LEU A 35 32.08 3.09 -11.76
N HIS A 36 31.69 3.13 -13.04
CA HIS A 36 31.32 1.93 -13.83
C HIS A 36 32.50 1.06 -14.31
N ARG A 37 33.50 0.80 -13.46
CA ARG A 37 34.71 0.05 -13.85
C ARG A 37 34.66 -1.46 -13.58
N THR A 38 33.71 -1.95 -12.77
CA THR A 38 33.67 -3.37 -12.34
C THR A 38 32.28 -3.98 -12.46
N ALA A 39 32.19 -5.30 -12.62
CA ALA A 39 30.93 -6.04 -12.74
C ALA A 39 30.06 -5.94 -11.46
N GLU A 40 30.68 -5.87 -10.28
CA GLU A 40 29.97 -5.69 -9.01
C GLU A 40 29.22 -4.34 -8.97
N ILE A 41 29.83 -3.28 -9.49
CA ILE A 41 29.21 -1.96 -9.56
C ILE A 41 28.03 -1.96 -10.53
N HIS A 42 28.07 -2.76 -11.59
CA HIS A 42 26.92 -2.93 -12.49
C HIS A 42 25.74 -3.66 -11.82
N GLY A 43 26.02 -4.66 -10.98
CA GLY A 43 24.99 -5.36 -10.20
C GLY A 43 24.33 -4.43 -9.16
N LEU A 44 25.15 -3.68 -8.42
CA LEU A 44 24.68 -2.67 -7.47
C LEU A 44 23.91 -1.55 -8.18
N ALA A 45 24.38 -1.14 -9.36
CA ALA A 45 23.70 -0.14 -10.17
C ALA A 45 22.30 -0.58 -10.56
N ARG A 46 22.13 -1.84 -10.99
CA ARG A 46 20.80 -2.38 -11.30
C ARG A 46 19.89 -2.43 -10.07
N LEU A 47 20.42 -2.78 -8.90
CA LEU A 47 19.63 -2.90 -7.66
C LEU A 47 19.15 -1.56 -7.11
N LEU A 48 19.91 -0.49 -7.35
CA LEU A 48 19.66 0.85 -6.82
C LEU A 48 19.27 1.88 -7.89
N SER A 49 19.12 1.43 -9.14
CA SER A 49 18.71 2.28 -10.26
C SER A 49 17.32 2.84 -10.00
N LEU A 50 17.14 4.14 -10.11
CA LEU A 50 15.79 4.72 -10.13
C LEU A 50 15.10 4.50 -11.49
N ASP A 51 15.88 4.44 -12.58
CA ASP A 51 15.43 4.15 -13.96
C ASP A 51 15.19 2.64 -14.23
N GLY A 52 15.27 1.80 -13.19
CA GLY A 52 15.25 0.35 -13.36
C GLY A 52 14.00 -0.27 -12.78
N GLU A 53 13.53 -1.37 -13.37
CA GLU A 53 12.43 -2.14 -12.82
C GLU A 53 12.91 -3.23 -11.84
N ARG A 54 11.99 -3.68 -10.97
CA ARG A 54 12.15 -4.87 -10.10
C ARG A 54 13.38 -4.77 -9.18
N ASN A 55 13.57 -3.60 -8.59
CA ASN A 55 14.71 -3.29 -7.75
C ASN A 55 14.27 -2.67 -6.41
N LEU A 56 15.22 -2.13 -5.64
CA LEU A 56 14.92 -1.60 -4.31
C LEU A 56 14.05 -0.32 -4.38
N PRO A 57 14.36 0.68 -5.23
CA PRO A 57 13.44 1.79 -5.50
C PRO A 57 12.01 1.38 -5.90
N THR A 58 11.84 0.48 -6.88
CA THR A 58 10.50 -0.01 -7.27
C THR A 58 9.77 -0.63 -6.08
N ALA A 59 10.45 -1.49 -5.31
CA ALA A 59 9.86 -2.11 -4.12
C ALA A 59 9.44 -1.08 -3.06
N TYR A 60 10.20 0.01 -2.92
CA TYR A 60 9.87 1.10 -2.03
C TYR A 60 8.64 1.89 -2.52
N ASN A 61 8.54 2.17 -3.82
CA ASN A 61 7.38 2.84 -4.42
C ASN A 61 6.10 2.00 -4.25
N VAL A 62 6.17 0.70 -4.58
CA VAL A 62 5.08 -0.28 -4.35
C VAL A 62 4.65 -0.30 -2.87
N PHE A 63 5.61 -0.29 -1.94
CA PHE A 63 5.31 -0.23 -0.51
C PHE A 63 4.54 1.04 -0.13
N LEU A 64 4.94 2.21 -0.64
CA LEU A 64 4.25 3.48 -0.39
C LEU A 64 2.81 3.44 -0.92
N LEU A 65 2.62 2.98 -2.15
CA LEU A 65 1.31 2.84 -2.79
C LEU A 65 0.38 1.92 -1.98
N LEU A 66 0.88 0.75 -1.55
CA LEU A 66 0.11 -0.18 -0.74
C LEU A 66 -0.17 0.35 0.67
N ALA A 67 0.78 1.08 1.27
CA ALA A 67 0.57 1.72 2.57
C ALA A 67 -0.58 2.74 2.49
N ASP A 68 -0.60 3.58 1.45
CA ASP A 68 -1.66 4.54 1.21
C ASP A 68 -3.00 3.85 0.91
N ALA A 69 -2.98 2.77 0.11
CA ALA A 69 -4.16 1.95 -0.14
C ALA A 69 -4.77 1.40 1.15
N VAL A 70 -3.94 0.89 2.08
CA VAL A 70 -4.39 0.38 3.39
C VAL A 70 -4.97 1.50 4.25
N LEU A 71 -4.32 2.67 4.30
CA LEU A 71 -4.83 3.81 5.06
C LEU A 71 -6.18 4.29 4.51
N LEU A 72 -6.32 4.36 3.19
CA LEU A 72 -7.58 4.68 2.51
C LEU A 72 -8.68 3.65 2.85
N PHE A 73 -8.35 2.36 2.83
CA PHE A 73 -9.28 1.30 3.20
C PHE A 73 -9.75 1.42 4.65
N VAL A 74 -8.83 1.70 5.58
CA VAL A 74 -9.15 1.94 7.00
C VAL A 74 -10.11 3.12 7.14
N ILE A 75 -9.89 4.21 6.40
CA ILE A 75 -10.80 5.36 6.39
C ILE A 75 -12.18 4.95 5.83
N ALA A 76 -12.20 4.22 4.71
CA ALA A 76 -13.42 3.74 4.06
C ALA A 76 -14.27 2.89 5.02
N ALA A 77 -13.66 1.91 5.69
CA ALA A 77 -14.31 1.00 6.62
C ALA A 77 -14.93 1.73 7.83
N ARG A 78 -14.31 2.81 8.29
CA ARG A 78 -14.85 3.64 9.37
C ARG A 78 -16.01 4.52 8.92
N ALA A 79 -15.98 5.02 7.69
CA ALA A 79 -17.03 5.86 7.11
C ALA A 79 -18.36 5.11 6.85
N ILE A 80 -18.34 3.78 6.78
CA ILE A 80 -19.54 2.94 6.55
C ILE A 80 -20.65 3.19 7.59
N ARG A 81 -20.30 3.57 8.82
CA ARG A 81 -21.26 3.73 9.95
C ARG A 81 -22.15 4.99 9.88
N GLY A 82 -22.38 5.54 8.69
CA GLY A 82 -23.30 6.67 8.51
C GLY A 82 -23.10 7.50 7.24
N ARG A 83 -22.08 7.21 6.42
CA ARG A 83 -21.75 8.00 5.21
C ARG A 83 -21.35 7.11 4.03
N LEU A 84 -22.30 6.33 3.52
CA LEU A 84 -22.06 5.34 2.45
C LEU A 84 -21.37 5.94 1.21
N VAL A 85 -21.82 7.09 0.73
CA VAL A 85 -21.23 7.74 -0.47
C VAL A 85 -19.78 8.16 -0.22
N GLU A 86 -19.47 8.71 0.96
CA GLU A 86 -18.08 9.03 1.33
C GLU A 86 -17.23 7.76 1.43
N SER A 87 -17.76 6.71 2.08
CA SER A 87 -17.08 5.42 2.21
C SER A 87 -16.73 4.81 0.85
N LEU A 88 -17.65 4.86 -0.11
CA LEU A 88 -17.39 4.39 -1.47
C LEU A 88 -16.25 5.19 -2.13
N GLY A 89 -16.23 6.52 -1.98
CA GLY A 89 -15.13 7.35 -2.50
C GLY A 89 -13.77 6.97 -1.94
N TRP A 90 -13.68 6.68 -0.63
CA TRP A 90 -12.45 6.20 -0.01
C TRP A 90 -12.03 4.80 -0.50
N LEU A 91 -13.01 3.90 -0.65
CA LEU A 91 -12.77 2.53 -1.13
C LEU A 91 -12.30 2.53 -2.59
N THR A 92 -12.91 3.33 -3.45
CA THR A 92 -12.52 3.43 -4.85
C THR A 92 -11.12 4.03 -5.02
N LEU A 93 -10.71 4.98 -4.15
CA LEU A 93 -9.31 5.43 -4.10
C LEU A 93 -8.37 4.31 -3.63
N SER A 94 -8.74 3.56 -2.59
CA SER A 94 -7.93 2.44 -2.09
C SER A 94 -7.67 1.42 -3.19
N ILE A 95 -8.71 1.02 -3.93
CA ILE A 95 -8.58 0.11 -5.09
C ILE A 95 -7.68 0.73 -6.16
N GLY A 96 -7.84 2.02 -6.46
CA GLY A 96 -6.99 2.72 -7.42
C GLY A 96 -5.50 2.67 -7.06
N PHE A 97 -5.15 2.89 -5.79
CA PHE A 97 -3.76 2.78 -5.32
C PHE A 97 -3.22 1.34 -5.38
N VAL A 98 -4.07 0.32 -5.16
CA VAL A 98 -3.67 -1.08 -5.40
C VAL A 98 -3.39 -1.32 -6.88
N CYS A 99 -4.22 -0.80 -7.78
CA CYS A 99 -3.97 -0.90 -9.22
C CYS A 99 -2.65 -0.21 -9.62
N MET A 100 -2.37 0.98 -9.07
CA MET A 100 -1.09 1.66 -9.27
C MET A 100 0.09 0.85 -8.72
N ALA A 101 -0.05 0.21 -7.56
CA ALA A 101 1.00 -0.65 -7.01
C ALA A 101 1.28 -1.88 -7.89
N MET A 102 0.24 -2.43 -8.53
CA MET A 102 0.39 -3.54 -9.48
C MET A 102 1.04 -3.09 -10.78
N ASP A 103 0.66 -1.91 -11.27
CA ASP A 103 1.27 -1.26 -12.42
C ASP A 103 2.77 -1.03 -12.17
N GLU A 104 3.14 -0.43 -11.05
CA GLU A 104 4.54 -0.24 -10.65
C GLU A 104 5.32 -1.55 -10.53
N ALA A 105 4.70 -2.61 -10.01
CA ALA A 105 5.38 -3.89 -9.83
C ALA A 105 5.63 -4.67 -11.14
N TRP A 106 4.79 -4.43 -12.15
CA TRP A 106 4.80 -5.17 -13.42
C TRP A 106 5.02 -4.31 -14.65
N THR A 107 5.16 -3.00 -14.46
CA THR A 107 5.50 -2.01 -15.47
C THR A 107 4.47 -1.95 -16.61
N ILE A 108 3.18 -2.06 -16.26
CA ILE A 108 2.10 -2.26 -17.24
C ILE A 108 1.93 -1.02 -18.14
N HIS A 109 2.14 0.19 -17.61
CA HIS A 109 2.07 1.41 -18.40
C HIS A 109 3.17 1.49 -19.47
N GLU A 110 4.36 0.93 -19.23
CA GLU A 110 5.42 0.85 -20.24
C GLU A 110 5.03 -0.07 -21.41
N ASP A 111 4.32 -1.16 -21.13
CA ASP A 111 3.78 -2.04 -22.18
C ASP A 111 2.83 -1.30 -23.15
N LEU A 112 2.24 -0.17 -22.71
CA LEU A 112 1.40 0.66 -23.56
C LEU A 112 2.20 1.55 -24.53
N ILE A 113 3.48 1.83 -24.26
CA ILE A 113 4.31 2.73 -25.07
C ILE A 113 4.37 2.20 -26.51
N GLY A 114 4.77 0.95 -26.72
CA GLY A 114 4.92 0.36 -28.06
C GLY A 114 3.65 0.46 -28.93
N PRO A 115 2.51 -0.08 -28.48
CA PRO A 115 1.24 0.02 -29.21
C PRO A 115 0.78 1.45 -29.47
N MET A 116 0.97 2.37 -28.53
CA MET A 116 0.60 3.78 -28.70
C MET A 116 1.49 4.47 -29.73
N ARG A 117 2.81 4.26 -29.67
CA ARG A 117 3.75 4.79 -30.66
C ARG A 117 3.42 4.34 -32.08
N GLN A 118 3.06 3.06 -32.26
CA GLN A 118 2.65 2.52 -33.57
C GLN A 118 1.42 3.25 -34.14
N ARG A 119 0.45 3.58 -33.28
CA ARG A 119 -0.77 4.32 -33.69
C ARG A 119 -0.52 5.80 -33.96
N LEU A 120 0.49 6.39 -33.30
CA LEU A 120 0.87 7.80 -33.49
C LEU A 120 1.84 8.03 -34.66
N GLY A 121 2.15 6.98 -35.44
CA GLY A 121 2.99 7.08 -36.63
C GLY A 121 4.47 6.75 -36.40
N ALA A 122 4.83 6.23 -35.23
CA ALA A 122 6.15 5.69 -34.85
C ALA A 122 7.38 6.59 -35.12
N GLY A 123 7.17 7.87 -35.42
CA GLY A 123 8.23 8.86 -35.65
C GLY A 123 8.82 9.43 -34.36
N HIS A 124 9.48 10.58 -34.49
CA HIS A 124 9.98 11.36 -33.35
C HIS A 124 8.79 11.98 -32.62
N LEU A 125 8.51 11.54 -31.40
CA LEU A 125 7.31 11.92 -30.64
C LEU A 125 7.59 12.96 -29.55
N GLY A 126 8.86 13.24 -29.24
CA GLY A 126 9.27 14.26 -28.28
C GLY A 126 8.66 14.01 -26.91
N LEU A 127 7.82 14.94 -26.44
CA LEU A 127 7.10 14.81 -25.15
C LEU A 127 6.16 13.60 -25.08
N LEU A 128 5.81 13.00 -26.23
CA LEU A 128 5.02 11.78 -26.30
C LEU A 128 5.90 10.56 -26.61
N TYR A 129 7.20 10.64 -26.33
CA TYR A 129 8.12 9.50 -26.45
C TYR A 129 7.61 8.32 -25.62
N ASN A 130 7.29 8.59 -24.35
CA ASN A 130 6.56 7.71 -23.45
C ASN A 130 5.06 7.87 -23.71
N ALA A 131 4.59 7.27 -24.80
CA ALA A 131 3.26 7.51 -25.35
C ALA A 131 2.09 7.08 -24.43
N TRP A 132 2.36 6.34 -23.34
CA TRP A 132 1.39 6.01 -22.31
C TRP A 132 0.88 7.26 -21.55
N ILE A 133 1.62 8.37 -21.59
CA ILE A 133 1.22 9.65 -21.00
C ILE A 133 -0.18 10.09 -21.50
N LEU A 134 -0.54 9.79 -22.75
CA LEU A 134 -1.89 10.10 -23.28
C LEU A 134 -3.01 9.38 -22.51
N PRO A 135 -3.04 8.03 -22.43
CA PRO A 135 -4.01 7.35 -21.58
C PRO A 135 -3.88 7.73 -20.10
N GLY A 136 -2.66 7.97 -19.60
CA GLY A 136 -2.41 8.44 -18.23
C GLY A 136 -3.14 9.75 -17.91
N ILE A 137 -2.94 10.79 -18.72
CA ILE A 137 -3.63 12.09 -18.60
C ILE A 137 -5.15 11.91 -18.67
N ALA A 138 -5.65 11.10 -19.60
CA ALA A 138 -7.08 10.86 -19.76
C ALA A 138 -7.69 10.24 -18.49
N VAL A 139 -7.07 9.17 -17.97
CA VAL A 139 -7.52 8.49 -16.76
C VAL A 139 -7.42 9.41 -15.53
N ALA A 140 -6.29 10.08 -15.34
CA ALA A 140 -6.07 11.01 -14.23
C ALA A 140 -7.07 12.19 -14.27
N GLY A 141 -7.35 12.74 -15.45
CA GLY A 141 -8.33 13.81 -15.65
C GLY A 141 -9.76 13.37 -15.35
N LEU A 142 -10.17 12.19 -15.81
CA LEU A 142 -11.49 11.62 -15.55
C LEU A 142 -11.69 11.33 -14.06
N ILE A 143 -10.71 10.72 -13.40
CA ILE A 143 -10.72 10.48 -11.95
C ILE A 143 -10.77 11.82 -11.22
N GLY A 144 -9.89 12.77 -11.55
CA GLY A 144 -9.88 14.10 -10.94
C GLY A 144 -11.23 14.80 -11.01
N LEU A 145 -11.89 14.75 -12.17
CA LEU A 145 -13.22 15.31 -12.38
C LEU A 145 -14.30 14.59 -11.54
N ALA A 146 -14.30 13.26 -11.55
CA ALA A 146 -15.25 12.44 -10.79
C ALA A 146 -15.14 12.69 -9.27
N TYR A 147 -13.93 12.95 -8.77
CA TYR A 147 -13.67 13.17 -7.36
C TYR A 147 -13.76 14.62 -6.88
N LEU A 148 -14.07 15.59 -7.75
CA LEU A 148 -14.19 17.00 -7.33
C LEU A 148 -15.22 17.19 -6.21
N ARG A 149 -16.38 16.53 -6.30
CA ARG A 149 -17.44 16.62 -5.27
C ARG A 149 -16.97 16.00 -3.96
N PHE A 150 -16.31 14.84 -4.02
CA PHE A 150 -15.76 14.15 -2.87
C PHE A 150 -14.67 15.00 -2.17
N LEU A 151 -13.71 15.52 -2.93
CA LEU A 151 -12.66 16.40 -2.41
C LEU A 151 -13.24 17.65 -1.74
N LYS A 152 -14.26 18.28 -2.33
CA LYS A 152 -14.92 19.46 -1.76
C LYS A 152 -15.58 19.18 -0.40
N ALA A 153 -16.02 17.95 -0.15
CA ALA A 153 -16.62 17.54 1.12
C ALA A 153 -15.59 17.34 2.25
N LEU A 154 -14.30 17.20 1.92
CA LEU A 154 -13.25 17.01 2.91
C LEU A 154 -12.90 18.32 3.66
N PRO A 155 -12.44 18.22 4.92
CA PRO A 155 -11.86 19.36 5.64
C PRO A 155 -10.77 20.06 4.83
N ARG A 156 -10.74 21.40 4.88
CA ARG A 156 -9.82 22.23 4.08
C ARG A 156 -8.35 21.79 4.17
N PRO A 157 -7.77 21.45 5.35
CA PRO A 157 -6.38 21.00 5.44
C PRO A 157 -6.12 19.71 4.67
N THR A 158 -7.01 18.72 4.79
CA THR A 158 -6.91 17.43 4.09
C THR A 158 -7.06 17.61 2.59
N ARG A 159 -8.04 18.41 2.15
CA ARG A 159 -8.27 18.70 0.73
C ARG A 159 -7.05 19.32 0.08
N ILE A 160 -6.47 20.36 0.69
CA ILE A 160 -5.26 21.02 0.16
C ILE A 160 -4.10 20.02 0.11
N GLY A 161 -3.93 19.23 1.17
CA GLY A 161 -2.89 18.23 1.23
C GLY A 161 -2.99 17.17 0.13
N PHE A 162 -4.19 16.67 -0.14
CA PHE A 162 -4.43 15.69 -1.20
C PHE A 162 -4.15 16.28 -2.58
N VAL A 163 -4.64 17.49 -2.86
CA VAL A 163 -4.39 18.18 -4.13
C VAL A 163 -2.90 18.44 -4.33
N LEU A 164 -2.19 18.87 -3.28
CA LEU A 164 -0.74 19.09 -3.35
C LEU A 164 0.01 17.77 -3.60
N SER A 165 -0.37 16.71 -2.91
CA SER A 165 0.27 15.39 -3.06
C SER A 165 0.05 14.83 -4.47
N ALA A 166 -1.18 14.93 -4.99
CA ALA A 166 -1.51 14.53 -6.34
C ALA A 166 -0.79 15.38 -7.40
N PHE A 167 -0.69 16.70 -7.17
CA PHE A 167 0.06 17.58 -8.08
C PHE A 167 1.54 17.21 -8.15
N ILE A 168 2.17 16.95 -7.01
CA ILE A 168 3.58 16.55 -6.94
C ILE A 168 3.78 15.20 -7.64
N TYR A 169 2.94 14.21 -7.33
CA TYR A 169 3.00 12.89 -7.97
C TYR A 169 2.84 12.98 -9.49
N LEU A 170 1.76 13.61 -9.98
CA LEU A 170 1.48 13.74 -11.40
C LEU A 170 2.51 14.62 -12.14
N SER A 171 3.19 15.53 -11.43
CA SER A 171 4.26 16.30 -12.04
C SER A 171 5.49 15.43 -12.36
N GLY A 172 5.77 14.39 -11.58
CA GLY A 172 6.74 13.35 -11.94
C GLY A 172 6.19 12.50 -13.08
N ALA A 173 5.18 11.68 -12.76
CA ALA A 173 4.60 10.63 -13.61
C ALA A 173 4.05 11.04 -14.97
N LEU A 174 3.81 12.34 -15.21
CA LEU A 174 3.33 12.82 -16.52
C LEU A 174 4.13 14.01 -17.03
N GLY A 175 4.66 14.83 -16.13
CA GLY A 175 5.37 16.06 -16.47
C GLY A 175 6.84 15.81 -16.76
N VAL A 176 7.58 15.33 -15.75
CA VAL A 176 9.01 15.06 -15.89
C VAL A 176 9.24 13.90 -16.84
N GLU A 177 8.40 12.88 -16.82
CA GLU A 177 8.53 11.75 -17.76
C GLU A 177 8.32 12.17 -19.24
N ALA A 178 7.45 13.14 -19.50
CA ALA A 178 7.34 13.71 -20.85
C ALA A 178 8.66 14.38 -21.27
N ILE A 179 9.27 15.12 -20.33
CA ILE A 179 10.52 15.87 -20.56
C ILE A 179 11.69 14.91 -20.73
N ASP A 180 11.80 13.90 -19.88
CA ASP A 180 12.91 12.96 -19.88
C ASP A 180 12.84 12.02 -21.08
N GLY A 181 11.66 11.57 -21.50
CA GLY A 181 11.44 10.78 -22.71
C GLY A 181 11.81 11.57 -23.96
N SER A 182 11.40 12.85 -24.02
CA SER A 182 11.83 13.74 -25.11
C SER A 182 13.35 13.95 -25.12
N TYR A 183 13.97 14.04 -23.94
CA TYR A 183 15.41 14.20 -23.82
C TYR A 183 16.14 12.92 -24.24
N PHE A 184 15.65 11.76 -23.83
CA PHE A 184 16.16 10.44 -24.18
C PHE A 184 16.11 10.19 -25.69
N GLU A 185 15.00 10.54 -26.35
CA GLU A 185 14.86 10.38 -27.81
C GLU A 185 15.95 11.16 -28.57
N ALA A 186 16.33 12.34 -28.07
CA ALA A 186 17.29 13.22 -28.71
C ALA A 186 18.76 12.97 -28.31
N HIS A 187 19.03 12.56 -27.07
CA HIS A 187 20.38 12.51 -26.49
C HIS A 187 20.79 11.13 -25.94
N GLY A 188 19.87 10.17 -25.90
CA GLY A 188 20.07 8.84 -25.34
C GLY A 188 20.31 8.80 -23.84
N ASN A 189 20.72 7.63 -23.34
CA ASN A 189 21.01 7.40 -21.93
C ASN A 189 22.35 8.05 -21.55
N ASN A 190 22.28 9.19 -20.88
CA ASN A 190 23.45 9.91 -20.37
C ASN A 190 23.22 10.40 -18.93
N PHE A 191 24.21 11.08 -18.35
CA PHE A 191 24.11 11.55 -16.96
C PHE A 191 22.95 12.53 -16.74
N THR A 192 22.66 13.40 -17.72
CA THR A 192 21.55 14.36 -17.64
C THR A 192 20.21 13.64 -17.66
N TYR A 193 20.02 12.65 -18.53
CA TYR A 193 18.85 11.78 -18.52
C TYR A 193 18.64 11.16 -17.13
N LYS A 194 19.69 10.54 -16.56
CA LYS A 194 19.60 9.93 -15.21
C LYS A 194 19.23 10.92 -14.11
N VAL A 195 19.65 12.18 -14.20
CA VAL A 195 19.25 13.23 -13.26
C VAL A 195 17.77 13.59 -13.43
N LEU A 196 17.26 13.64 -14.67
CA LEU A 196 15.83 13.85 -14.91
C LEU A 196 15.00 12.71 -14.30
N THR A 197 15.38 11.46 -14.54
CA THR A 197 14.72 10.29 -13.93
C THR A 197 14.78 10.30 -12.40
N MET A 198 15.89 10.76 -11.80
CA MET A 198 15.96 10.95 -10.33
C MET A 198 14.96 12.00 -9.82
N VAL A 199 14.71 13.06 -10.59
CA VAL A 199 13.74 14.09 -10.24
C VAL A 199 12.32 13.57 -10.38
N GLU A 200 12.04 12.84 -11.45
CA GLU A 200 10.76 12.17 -11.70
C GLU A 200 10.37 11.25 -10.54
N GLU A 201 11.19 10.25 -10.27
CA GLU A 201 11.00 9.25 -9.21
C GLU A 201 10.94 9.90 -7.83
N GLY A 202 11.76 10.93 -7.62
CA GLY A 202 11.75 11.72 -6.40
C GLY A 202 10.43 12.47 -6.18
N LEU A 203 9.83 13.01 -7.23
CA LEU A 203 8.52 13.67 -7.19
C LEU A 203 7.41 12.65 -6.94
N GLU A 204 7.43 11.50 -7.60
CA GLU A 204 6.44 10.45 -7.38
C GLU A 204 6.42 9.96 -5.94
N MET A 205 7.55 9.43 -5.45
CA MET A 205 7.65 8.93 -4.08
C MET A 205 7.41 10.06 -3.06
N GLY A 206 7.88 11.27 -3.34
CA GLY A 206 7.62 12.45 -2.52
C GLY A 206 6.13 12.79 -2.41
N GLY A 207 5.39 12.69 -3.52
CA GLY A 207 3.94 12.87 -3.58
C GLY A 207 3.22 11.82 -2.72
N LEU A 208 3.60 10.56 -2.82
CA LEU A 208 3.03 9.47 -2.01
C LEU A 208 3.30 9.65 -0.51
N ILE A 209 4.53 10.00 -0.12
CA ILE A 209 4.86 10.24 1.29
C ILE A 209 4.05 11.41 1.87
N LEU A 210 3.83 12.47 1.09
CA LEU A 210 2.94 13.57 1.48
C LEU A 210 1.50 13.11 1.58
N PHE A 211 1.02 12.28 0.66
CA PHE A 211 -0.34 11.75 0.70
C PHE A 211 -0.56 10.91 1.97
N CYS A 212 0.35 9.99 2.26
CA CYS A 212 0.43 9.21 3.50
C CYS A 212 0.34 10.10 4.74
N ARG A 213 1.13 11.18 4.77
CA ARG A 213 1.12 12.18 5.86
C ARG A 213 -0.28 12.77 6.08
N TYR A 214 -0.96 13.16 5.01
CA TYR A 214 -2.30 13.75 5.09
C TYR A 214 -3.39 12.74 5.43
N LEU A 215 -3.26 11.48 4.98
CA LEU A 215 -4.13 10.37 5.39
C LEU A 215 -4.04 10.12 6.89
N LEU A 216 -2.83 10.04 7.44
CA LEU A 216 -2.60 9.85 8.88
C LEU A 216 -3.13 11.03 9.70
N GLN A 217 -2.94 12.26 9.24
CA GLN A 217 -3.52 13.45 9.89
C GLN A 217 -5.05 13.42 9.85
N TYR A 218 -5.63 13.01 8.72
CA TYR A 218 -7.08 12.88 8.60
C TYR A 218 -7.60 11.82 9.58
N ILE A 219 -7.01 10.63 9.63
CA ILE A 219 -7.38 9.57 10.58
C ILE A 219 -7.31 10.09 12.03
N ARG A 220 -6.24 10.79 12.39
CA ARG A 220 -6.06 11.38 13.72
C ARG A 220 -7.12 12.46 14.02
N SER A 221 -7.50 13.27 13.04
CA SER A 221 -8.55 14.28 13.24
C SER A 221 -9.93 13.68 13.52
N GLN A 222 -10.13 12.41 13.13
CA GLN A 222 -11.37 11.66 13.36
C GLN A 222 -11.31 10.77 14.61
N CYS A 223 -10.17 10.68 15.30
CA CYS A 223 -9.96 9.79 16.44
C CYS A 223 -9.22 10.49 17.59
N ASP A 224 -9.81 10.53 18.79
CA ASP A 224 -9.10 11.01 19.99
C ASP A 224 -7.90 10.11 20.36
N SER A 225 -7.92 8.83 19.96
CA SER A 225 -6.76 7.92 19.95
C SER A 225 -6.97 6.73 19.00
N VAL A 226 -5.89 6.21 18.41
CA VAL A 226 -5.88 4.93 17.66
C VAL A 226 -5.24 3.89 18.58
N GLN A 227 -5.99 2.85 18.96
CA GLN A 227 -5.52 1.74 19.79
C GLN A 227 -5.48 0.47 18.94
N PHE A 228 -4.30 -0.14 18.83
CA PHE A 228 -4.15 -1.50 18.30
C PHE A 228 -4.15 -2.47 19.48
N THR A 229 -5.22 -3.24 19.62
CA THR A 229 -5.29 -4.33 20.60
C THR A 229 -4.94 -5.62 19.90
N PHE A 230 -3.74 -6.12 20.14
CA PHE A 230 -3.40 -7.51 19.84
C PHE A 230 -3.96 -8.35 21.00
N SER A 231 -4.95 -9.18 20.71
CA SER A 231 -5.52 -10.11 21.68
C SER A 231 -4.91 -11.48 21.42
N ASP A 232 -4.17 -12.00 22.41
CA ASP A 232 -3.66 -13.38 22.39
C ASP A 232 -4.77 -14.41 22.69
N ALA A 233 -6.03 -13.98 22.79
CA ALA A 233 -7.14 -14.85 23.11
C ALA A 233 -7.53 -15.69 21.90
N VAL A 234 -7.20 -16.99 21.94
CA VAL A 234 -7.95 -18.01 21.20
C VAL A 234 -9.42 -17.83 21.58
N PRO A 235 -10.34 -17.60 20.61
CA PRO A 235 -11.75 -17.47 20.95
C PRO A 235 -12.19 -18.75 21.64
N GLU A 236 -12.57 -18.68 22.92
CA GLU A 236 -13.16 -19.84 23.58
C GLU A 236 -14.35 -20.30 22.72
N PRO A 237 -14.42 -21.60 22.36
CA PRO A 237 -15.56 -22.11 21.63
C PRO A 237 -16.79 -21.83 22.48
N LYS A 238 -17.76 -21.10 21.92
CA LYS A 238 -19.05 -20.86 22.57
C LYS A 238 -19.69 -22.22 22.83
N LEU A 239 -19.55 -22.73 24.07
CA LEU A 239 -20.27 -23.91 24.53
C LEU A 239 -21.75 -23.57 24.40
N LYS A 240 -22.42 -24.17 23.41
CA LYS A 240 -23.88 -24.16 23.34
C LYS A 240 -24.36 -24.67 24.69
N LYS A 241 -25.16 -23.86 25.39
CA LYS A 241 -25.89 -24.32 26.58
C LYS A 241 -26.61 -25.61 26.19
N VAL A 242 -26.13 -26.74 26.72
CA VAL A 242 -26.84 -28.01 26.61
C VAL A 242 -28.19 -27.78 27.28
N LYS A 243 -29.28 -27.97 26.53
CA LYS A 243 -30.62 -28.01 27.12
C LYS A 243 -30.58 -29.04 28.24
N GLU A 244 -31.02 -28.65 29.43
CA GLU A 244 -31.16 -29.57 30.56
C GLU A 244 -31.84 -30.86 30.08
N PRO A 245 -31.34 -32.04 30.46
CA PRO A 245 -31.99 -33.29 30.12
C PRO A 245 -33.40 -33.25 30.71
N ALA A 246 -34.39 -33.54 29.86
CA ALA A 246 -35.78 -33.65 30.26
C ALA A 246 -35.88 -34.56 31.50
N THR A 247 -36.60 -34.08 32.52
CA THR A 247 -36.87 -34.83 33.74
C THR A 247 -37.37 -36.22 33.38
N ILE A 248 -36.56 -37.24 33.67
CA ILE A 248 -36.94 -38.64 33.50
C ILE A 248 -38.14 -38.87 34.44
N ARG A 249 -39.34 -39.08 33.86
CA ARG A 249 -40.50 -39.54 34.62
C ARG A 249 -40.12 -40.88 35.27
N ARG A 250 -40.15 -40.94 36.60
CA ARG A 250 -40.08 -42.20 37.36
C ARG A 250 -41.15 -43.15 36.82
N ILE A 251 -40.73 -44.32 36.34
CA ILE A 251 -41.63 -45.45 36.10
C ILE A 251 -42.06 -45.96 37.48
N PRO A 252 -43.37 -46.00 37.81
CA PRO A 252 -43.84 -46.59 39.07
C PRO A 252 -43.56 -48.09 39.06
N GLY A 253 -42.84 -48.61 40.06
CA GLY A 253 -42.67 -50.06 40.27
C GLY A 253 -41.24 -50.60 40.32
N LEU A 254 -40.20 -49.76 40.27
CA LEU A 254 -38.82 -50.21 40.48
C LEU A 254 -38.32 -49.75 41.86
N GLU A 255 -38.57 -50.58 42.89
CA GLU A 255 -37.92 -50.42 44.20
C GLU A 255 -36.47 -50.91 44.08
N ALA A 256 -35.52 -49.98 44.16
CA ALA A 256 -34.12 -50.32 44.33
C ALA A 256 -33.91 -50.88 45.74
N ARG A 257 -33.55 -52.16 45.85
CA ARG A 257 -33.07 -52.75 47.11
C ARG A 257 -31.72 -52.10 47.46
N PRO A 258 -31.53 -51.61 48.70
CA PRO A 258 -30.21 -51.22 49.15
C PRO A 258 -29.38 -52.51 49.35
N ASP A 259 -28.12 -52.47 48.93
CA ASP A 259 -27.08 -53.50 49.16
C ASP A 259 -26.70 -54.36 47.95
N GLU A 260 -26.17 -53.75 46.90
CA GLU A 260 -25.19 -54.43 46.03
C GLU A 260 -23.99 -53.53 45.79
N ARG A 261 -22.91 -53.76 46.58
CA ARG A 261 -21.59 -53.22 46.30
C ARG A 261 -21.02 -53.95 45.09
N ILE A 262 -21.00 -53.28 43.93
CA ILE A 262 -20.19 -53.76 42.81
C ILE A 262 -18.74 -53.33 43.06
N ILE A 263 -17.96 -54.29 43.52
CA ILE A 263 -16.49 -54.23 43.61
C ILE A 263 -15.95 -54.42 42.20
N LEU A 264 -15.17 -53.46 41.70
CA LEU A 264 -14.34 -53.65 40.50
C LEU A 264 -12.86 -53.78 40.92
N PRO A 265 -12.13 -54.79 40.39
CA PRO A 265 -10.81 -55.17 40.86
C PRO A 265 -9.69 -54.23 40.39
N ALA A 266 -8.63 -54.18 41.20
CA ALA A 266 -7.40 -53.45 40.95
C ALA A 266 -6.43 -54.23 40.04
N ASP A 267 -5.44 -53.47 39.54
CA ASP A 267 -4.14 -53.88 38.97
C ASP A 267 -4.07 -54.12 37.45
N HIS A 268 -3.37 -53.25 36.70
CA HIS A 268 -1.96 -53.52 36.41
C HIS A 268 -1.19 -52.32 35.85
N ARG A 269 -0.05 -52.06 36.51
CA ARG A 269 1.07 -51.23 36.05
C ARG A 269 1.59 -51.69 34.67
N ARG A 270 1.94 -50.73 33.82
CA ARG A 270 3.24 -50.70 33.10
C ARG A 270 3.59 -49.27 32.68
N GLN A 271 4.84 -48.91 32.96
CA GLN A 271 5.51 -47.63 32.73
C GLN A 271 6.29 -47.65 31.39
N PRO A 272 6.97 -46.56 30.98
CA PRO A 272 7.17 -46.14 29.59
C PRO A 272 8.49 -46.61 28.96
N GLU A 273 8.59 -46.41 27.64
CA GLU A 273 9.84 -46.07 26.93
C GLU A 273 9.59 -44.82 26.09
#